data_AF-A0A016WF83-F1
#
_entry.id   AF-A0A016WF83-F1
#
_cell.length_a   1.000
_cell.length_b   1.000
_cell.length_c   1.000
_cell.angle_alpha   90.00
_cell.angle_beta   90.00
_cell.angle_gamma   90.00
#
_symmetry.space_group_name_H-M   'P 1'
#
loop_
_entity.id
_entity.type
_entity.pdbx_description
1 polymer ?
#
loop_
_entity_poly.entity_id
_entity_poly.type
_entity_poly.pdbx_seq_one_letter_code
_entity_poly.pdbx_strand_id
1 'polypeptide(L)'
;MSNTVSLRAKKGLLIRYVDALNGLIATSSGLLTCEPIVRALVEALTALKAVVEALSQLTDAVDIINIEAKRASLHEPETSGAHWQGSVHQTRVELPAIPIPKFAGKIGEYDTFWAQFEANVHSQNLANLQKFNYLINALRGEAREAVKRYAITEENYPLALRLLWSKHGDRSRLVRHLQSRLETASAKGSVTRN
;
A
#
# COMPACT_ATOMS: atom_id res chain seq x y z
N MET A 1 16.86 -11.46 2.66
CA MET A 1 16.29 -12.83 2.59
C MET A 1 14.99 -13.00 3.40
N SER A 2 14.42 -11.92 3.97
CA SER A 2 13.27 -12.02 4.90
C SER A 2 11.88 -11.88 4.27
N ASN A 3 11.76 -11.29 3.08
CA ASN A 3 10.45 -11.00 2.47
C ASN A 3 9.83 -12.23 1.76
N THR A 4 10.64 -13.09 1.15
CA THR A 4 10.17 -14.30 0.45
C THR A 4 9.63 -15.37 1.40
N VAL A 5 10.26 -15.51 2.57
CA VAL A 5 9.80 -16.40 3.65
C VAL A 5 8.44 -15.93 4.19
N SER A 6 8.24 -14.61 4.33
CA SER A 6 6.96 -14.03 4.77
C SER A 6 5.81 -14.28 3.77
N LEU A 7 6.09 -14.16 2.47
CA LEU A 7 5.11 -14.43 1.41
C LEU A 7 4.75 -15.91 1.32
N ARG A 8 5.73 -16.82 1.42
CA ARG A 8 5.48 -18.27 1.43
C ARG A 8 4.61 -18.68 2.63
N ALA A 9 4.86 -18.12 3.81
CA ALA A 9 4.05 -18.37 5.00
C ALA A 9 2.61 -17.87 4.84
N LYS A 10 2.42 -16.66 4.28
CA LYS A 10 1.09 -16.10 3.99
C LYS A 10 0.35 -16.92 2.93
N LYS A 11 1.03 -17.41 1.89
CA LYS A 11 0.48 -18.32 0.87
C LYS A 11 -0.02 -19.62 1.50
N GLY A 12 0.76 -20.23 2.39
CA GLY A 12 0.36 -21.44 3.11
C GLY A 12 -0.90 -21.24 3.97
N LEU A 13 -1.05 -20.07 4.61
CA LEU A 13 -2.24 -19.75 5.38
C LEU A 13 -3.48 -19.59 4.49
N LEU A 14 -3.32 -18.94 3.34
CA LEU A 14 -4.38 -18.71 2.35
C LEU A 14 -4.89 -20.03 1.75
N ILE A 15 -3.99 -20.96 1.42
CA ILE A 15 -4.34 -22.29 0.91
C ILE A 15 -5.18 -23.05 1.94
N ARG A 16 -4.74 -23.08 3.22
CA ARG A 16 -5.50 -23.75 4.30
C ARG A 16 -6.89 -23.14 4.50
N TYR A 17 -7.01 -21.82 4.37
CA TYR A 17 -8.30 -21.14 4.46
C TYR A 17 -9.22 -21.52 3.30
N VAL A 18 -8.69 -21.59 2.07
CA VAL A 18 -9.44 -22.04 0.88
C VAL A 18 -9.87 -23.49 1.01
N ASP A 19 -9.01 -24.38 1.51
CA ASP A 19 -9.35 -25.78 1.75
C ASP A 19 -10.47 -25.94 2.79
N ALA A 20 -10.41 -25.15 3.87
CA ALA A 20 -11.46 -25.11 4.88
C ALA A 20 -12.81 -24.62 4.31
N LEU A 21 -12.78 -23.59 3.47
CA LEU A 21 -13.99 -23.10 2.78
C LEU A 21 -14.55 -24.13 1.79
N ASN A 22 -13.68 -24.79 1.03
CA ASN A 22 -14.10 -25.86 0.11
C ASN A 22 -14.74 -27.03 0.87
N GLY A 23 -14.19 -27.40 2.04
CA GLY A 23 -14.76 -28.43 2.91
C GLY A 23 -16.15 -28.06 3.45
N LEU A 24 -16.34 -26.79 3.82
CA LEU A 24 -17.62 -26.26 4.29
C LEU A 24 -18.68 -26.24 3.16
N ILE A 25 -18.29 -25.85 1.94
CA ILE A 25 -19.15 -25.87 0.76
C ILE A 25 -19.53 -27.31 0.39
N ALA A 26 -18.59 -28.25 0.46
CA ALA A 26 -18.82 -29.66 0.16
C ALA A 26 -19.80 -30.31 1.16
N THR A 27 -19.69 -29.98 2.44
CA THR A 27 -20.64 -30.44 3.47
C THR A 27 -22.02 -29.79 3.34
N SER A 28 -22.09 -28.54 2.88
CA SER A 28 -23.36 -27.83 2.68
C SER A 28 -24.05 -28.14 1.35
N SER A 29 -23.34 -28.75 0.38
CA SER A 29 -23.87 -29.10 -0.95
C SER A 29 -25.04 -30.11 -0.89
N GLY A 30 -25.18 -30.85 0.23
CA GLY A 30 -26.33 -31.73 0.49
C GLY A 30 -27.59 -31.01 0.99
N LEU A 31 -27.54 -29.71 1.31
CA LEU A 31 -28.65 -28.95 1.94
C LEU A 31 -29.08 -27.70 1.17
N LEU A 32 -28.43 -27.35 0.05
CA LEU A 32 -28.51 -26.01 -0.56
C LEU A 32 -29.05 -25.98 -2.01
N THR A 33 -29.99 -26.85 -2.34
CA THR A 33 -30.82 -26.65 -3.54
C THR A 33 -32.14 -26.03 -3.12
N CYS A 34 -32.30 -24.70 -3.25
CA CYS A 34 -33.58 -24.08 -3.67
C CYS A 34 -33.67 -22.54 -3.70
N GLU A 35 -32.73 -21.72 -3.18
CA GLU A 35 -32.90 -20.25 -3.24
C GLU A 35 -31.93 -19.51 -4.21
N PRO A 36 -32.40 -18.52 -4.98
CA PRO A 36 -31.57 -17.73 -5.90
C PRO A 36 -30.41 -17.00 -5.22
N ILE A 37 -30.56 -16.66 -3.94
CA ILE A 37 -29.52 -16.06 -3.09
C ILE A 37 -28.35 -17.04 -2.89
N VAL A 38 -28.64 -18.32 -2.69
CA VAL A 38 -27.64 -19.37 -2.48
C VAL A 38 -26.83 -19.62 -3.74
N ARG A 39 -27.48 -19.65 -4.91
CA ARG A 39 -26.79 -19.77 -6.20
C ARG A 39 -25.83 -18.60 -6.44
N ALA A 40 -26.28 -17.37 -6.20
CA ALA A 40 -25.42 -16.19 -6.32
C ALA A 40 -24.22 -16.25 -5.36
N LEU A 41 -24.40 -16.81 -4.16
CA LEU A 41 -23.31 -17.02 -3.20
C LEU A 41 -22.30 -18.06 -3.69
N VAL A 42 -22.77 -19.20 -4.23
CA VAL A 42 -21.90 -20.25 -4.79
C VAL A 42 -21.11 -19.74 -6.00
N GLU A 43 -21.74 -18.97 -6.89
CA GLU A 43 -21.07 -18.33 -8.02
C GLU A 43 -20.00 -17.34 -7.55
N ALA A 44 -20.32 -16.49 -6.56
CA ALA A 44 -19.36 -15.54 -5.98
C ALA A 44 -18.17 -16.25 -5.29
N LEU A 45 -18.42 -17.33 -4.56
CA LEU A 45 -17.37 -18.14 -3.93
C LEU A 45 -16.49 -18.86 -4.97
N THR A 46 -17.10 -19.34 -6.06
CA THR A 46 -16.38 -19.96 -7.17
C THR A 46 -15.48 -18.96 -7.89
N ALA A 47 -15.98 -17.74 -8.14
CA ALA A 47 -15.18 -16.65 -8.70
C ALA A 47 -14.03 -16.26 -7.77
N LEU A 48 -14.28 -16.17 -6.45
CA LEU A 48 -13.25 -15.87 -5.46
C LEU A 48 -12.14 -16.94 -5.44
N LYS A 49 -12.50 -18.22 -5.57
CA LYS A 49 -11.54 -19.32 -5.67
C LYS A 49 -10.62 -19.16 -6.89
N ALA A 50 -11.17 -18.85 -8.06
CA ALA A 50 -10.40 -18.63 -9.27
C ALA A 50 -9.40 -17.47 -9.13
N VAL A 51 -9.81 -16.39 -8.44
CA VAL A 51 -8.94 -15.24 -8.15
C VAL A 51 -7.76 -15.64 -7.26
N VAL A 52 -8.00 -16.44 -6.21
CA VAL A 52 -6.93 -16.90 -5.32
C VAL A 52 -5.93 -17.79 -6.05
N GLU A 53 -6.40 -18.66 -6.95
CA GLU A 53 -5.54 -19.52 -7.76
C GLU A 53 -4.66 -18.71 -8.73
N ALA A 54 -5.22 -17.68 -9.37
CA ALA A 54 -4.46 -16.76 -10.22
C ALA A 54 -3.36 -16.01 -9.43
N LEU A 55 -3.67 -15.56 -8.20
CA LEU A 55 -2.68 -14.93 -7.32
C LEU A 55 -1.56 -15.90 -6.90
N SER A 56 -1.89 -17.18 -6.70
CA SER A 56 -0.89 -18.22 -6.42
C SER A 56 0.08 -18.39 -7.57
N GLN A 57 -0.42 -18.47 -8.81
CA GLN A 57 0.39 -18.60 -10.03
C GLN A 57 1.30 -17.38 -10.24
N LEU A 58 0.80 -16.16 -9.99
CA LEU A 58 1.58 -14.93 -10.09
C LEU A 58 2.75 -14.91 -9.08
N THR A 59 2.50 -15.43 -7.87
CA THR A 59 3.54 -15.54 -6.84
C THR A 59 4.66 -16.50 -7.28
N ASP A 60 4.30 -17.64 -7.88
CA ASP A 60 5.28 -18.60 -8.38
C ASP A 60 6.10 -18.02 -9.56
N ALA A 61 5.47 -17.25 -10.44
CA ALA A 61 6.15 -16.54 -11.52
C ALA A 61 7.18 -15.51 -11.01
N VAL A 62 6.85 -14.77 -9.95
CA VAL A 62 7.78 -13.81 -9.33
C VAL A 62 8.99 -14.50 -8.72
N ASP A 63 8.82 -15.68 -8.11
CA ASP A 63 9.93 -16.46 -7.57
C ASP A 63 10.86 -16.97 -8.70
N ILE A 64 10.31 -17.39 -9.84
CA ILE A 64 11.09 -17.77 -11.03
C ILE A 64 11.92 -16.60 -11.55
N ILE A 65 11.29 -15.44 -11.75
CA ILE A 65 11.97 -14.22 -12.22
C ILE A 65 13.11 -13.82 -11.27
N ASN A 66 12.88 -13.89 -9.96
CA ASN A 66 13.91 -13.59 -8.97
C ASN A 66 15.08 -14.60 -8.99
N ILE A 67 14.81 -15.87 -9.26
CA ILE A 67 15.85 -16.91 -9.38
C ILE A 67 16.67 -16.67 -10.66
N GLU A 68 16.02 -16.37 -11.78
CA GLU A 68 16.69 -16.08 -13.06
C GLU A 68 17.54 -14.82 -12.99
N ALA A 69 17.00 -13.72 -12.43
CA ALA A 69 17.76 -12.49 -12.17
C ALA A 69 18.99 -12.75 -11.30
N LYS A 70 18.89 -13.66 -10.32
CA LYS A 70 20.03 -14.03 -9.47
C LYS A 70 21.06 -14.92 -10.16
N ARG A 71 20.64 -15.79 -11.09
CA ARG A 71 21.54 -16.61 -11.91
C ARG A 71 22.30 -15.78 -12.95
N ALA A 72 21.65 -14.79 -13.56
CA ALA A 72 22.29 -13.88 -14.51
C ALA A 72 23.42 -13.06 -13.86
N SER A 73 23.34 -12.78 -12.55
CA SER A 73 24.39 -12.09 -11.81
C SER A 73 25.60 -12.95 -11.45
N LEU A 74 25.57 -14.28 -11.67
CA LEU A 74 26.65 -15.22 -11.31
C LEU A 74 27.51 -15.64 -12.52
N HIS A 75 27.24 -15.13 -13.73
CA HIS A 75 27.98 -15.46 -14.94
C HIS A 75 28.76 -14.23 -15.43
N GLU A 76 29.90 -13.93 -14.79
CA GLU A 76 30.95 -13.17 -15.47
C GLU A 76 31.67 -14.12 -16.45
N PRO A 77 31.92 -13.71 -17.70
CA PRO A 77 32.71 -14.51 -18.63
C PRO A 77 34.19 -14.39 -18.23
N GLU A 78 34.76 -15.47 -17.71
CA GLU A 78 36.22 -15.56 -17.55
C GLU A 78 36.88 -15.60 -18.93
N THR A 79 37.41 -14.46 -19.35
CA THR A 79 38.42 -14.40 -20.41
C THR A 79 39.72 -13.91 -19.79
N SER A 80 40.67 -14.85 -19.65
CA SER A 80 42.04 -14.54 -19.23
C SER A 80 42.76 -13.81 -20.36
N GLY A 81 43.13 -12.55 -20.11
CA GLY A 81 43.94 -11.76 -21.03
C GLY A 81 44.28 -10.37 -20.48
N ALA A 82 45.46 -10.28 -19.86
CA ALA A 82 46.26 -9.07 -19.63
C ALA A 82 45.60 -7.87 -18.91
N HIS A 83 45.95 -7.74 -17.63
CA HIS A 83 46.34 -6.50 -16.94
C HIS A 83 46.20 -5.19 -17.75
N TRP A 84 45.15 -4.43 -17.43
CA TRP A 84 45.24 -3.01 -17.13
C TRP A 84 44.27 -2.69 -15.99
N GLN A 85 44.80 -2.17 -14.90
CA GLN A 85 44.03 -1.67 -13.75
C GLN A 85 43.37 -0.34 -14.13
N GLY A 86 42.40 -0.39 -15.03
CA GLY A 86 41.49 0.71 -15.30
C GLY A 86 40.34 0.62 -14.31
N SER A 87 40.42 1.33 -13.19
CA SER A 87 39.29 1.52 -12.29
C SER A 87 38.20 2.25 -13.07
N VAL A 88 37.30 1.51 -13.72
CA VAL A 88 36.02 2.05 -14.16
C VAL A 88 35.21 2.23 -12.88
N HIS A 89 35.51 3.30 -12.16
CA HIS A 89 34.52 3.97 -11.37
C HIS A 89 33.42 4.35 -12.37
N GLN A 90 32.41 3.49 -12.49
CA GLN A 90 31.08 3.99 -12.78
C GLN A 90 30.82 4.98 -11.66
N THR A 91 31.16 6.24 -11.91
CA THR A 91 30.66 7.36 -11.15
C THR A 91 29.16 7.32 -11.40
N ARG A 92 28.48 6.51 -10.58
CA ARG A 92 27.07 6.69 -10.30
C ARG A 92 27.00 8.16 -9.97
N VAL A 93 26.42 8.94 -10.87
CA VAL A 93 26.13 10.34 -10.61
C VAL A 93 25.23 10.30 -9.38
N GLU A 94 25.82 10.51 -8.21
CA GLU A 94 25.09 10.66 -6.97
C GLU A 94 24.39 12.00 -7.09
N LEU A 95 23.18 11.93 -7.64
CA LEU A 95 22.27 13.05 -7.62
C LEU A 95 22.13 13.49 -6.15
N PRO A 96 22.20 14.80 -5.87
CA PRO A 96 22.00 15.29 -4.51
C PRO A 96 20.69 14.71 -3.97
N ALA A 97 20.74 14.22 -2.73
CA ALA A 97 19.57 13.61 -2.11
C ALA A 97 18.38 14.58 -2.17
N ILE A 98 17.30 14.16 -2.82
CA ILE A 98 16.09 14.99 -2.93
C ILE A 98 15.60 15.26 -1.49
N PRO A 99 15.51 16.53 -1.07
CA PRO A 99 15.15 16.84 0.30
C PRO A 99 13.72 16.35 0.57
N ILE A 100 13.52 15.80 1.76
CA ILE A 100 12.19 15.35 2.18
C ILE A 100 11.27 16.59 2.25
N PRO A 101 10.15 16.58 1.53
CA PRO A 101 9.26 17.74 1.46
C PRO A 101 8.71 18.11 2.83
N LYS A 102 8.45 19.39 3.03
CA LYS A 102 7.89 19.90 4.30
C LYS A 102 6.42 20.19 4.13
N PHE A 103 5.61 19.73 5.09
CA PHE A 103 4.16 19.92 5.05
C PHE A 103 3.62 20.46 6.37
N ALA A 104 2.95 21.62 6.30
CA ALA A 104 2.43 22.32 7.46
C ALA A 104 0.95 22.00 7.78
N GLY A 105 0.25 21.22 6.95
CA GLY A 105 -1.18 20.91 7.13
C GLY A 105 -2.13 21.63 6.17
N LYS A 106 -1.64 22.31 5.14
CA LYS A 106 -2.53 22.97 4.16
C LYS A 106 -3.13 21.96 3.19
N ILE A 107 -4.45 21.84 3.18
CA ILE A 107 -5.19 20.86 2.36
C ILE A 107 -4.81 20.95 0.87
N GLY A 108 -4.66 22.17 0.32
CA GLY A 108 -4.31 22.36 -1.09
C GLY A 108 -2.90 21.89 -1.48
N GLU A 109 -1.98 21.75 -0.52
CA GLU A 109 -0.61 21.29 -0.74
C GLU A 109 -0.44 19.78 -0.49
N TYR A 110 -1.48 19.11 0.05
CA TYR A 110 -1.39 17.73 0.51
C TYR A 110 -1.02 16.74 -0.61
N ASP A 111 -1.67 16.82 -1.77
CA ASP A 111 -1.42 15.89 -2.89
C ASP A 111 0.01 15.98 -3.40
N THR A 112 0.54 17.21 -3.51
CA THR A 112 1.92 17.45 -3.95
C THR A 112 2.91 16.93 -2.92
N PHE A 113 2.65 17.19 -1.64
CA PHE A 113 3.44 16.65 -0.55
C PHE A 113 3.43 15.12 -0.56
N TRP A 114 2.25 14.50 -0.68
CA TRP A 114 2.10 13.05 -0.62
C TRP A 114 2.84 12.37 -1.78
N ALA A 115 2.69 12.86 -3.01
CA ALA A 115 3.39 12.31 -4.17
C ALA A 115 4.93 12.33 -3.99
N GLN A 116 5.47 13.43 -3.47
CA GLN A 116 6.91 13.56 -3.20
C GLN A 116 7.36 12.67 -2.03
N PHE A 117 6.59 12.63 -0.95
CA PHE A 117 6.89 11.79 0.21
C PHE A 117 6.80 10.29 -0.13
N GLU A 118 5.84 9.93 -0.97
CA GLU A 118 5.63 8.56 -1.43
C GLU A 118 6.85 8.05 -2.20
N ALA A 119 7.26 8.78 -3.24
CA ALA A 119 8.41 8.45 -4.05
C ALA A 119 9.73 8.41 -3.25
N ASN A 120 9.93 9.39 -2.36
CA ASN A 120 11.22 9.57 -1.68
C ASN A 120 11.35 8.71 -0.41
N VAL A 121 10.25 8.30 0.22
CA VAL A 121 10.28 7.63 1.53
C VAL A 121 9.35 6.41 1.59
N HIS A 122 8.07 6.57 1.24
CA HIS A 122 7.07 5.51 1.44
C HIS A 122 7.35 4.25 0.61
N SER A 123 7.72 4.43 -0.67
CA SER A 123 8.01 3.35 -1.61
C SER A 123 9.40 2.75 -1.42
N GLN A 124 10.26 3.37 -0.61
CA GLN A 124 11.60 2.86 -0.33
C GLN A 124 11.52 1.61 0.56
N ASN A 125 12.50 0.71 0.42
CA ASN A 125 12.61 -0.50 1.24
C ASN A 125 13.20 -0.19 2.64
N LEU A 126 12.52 0.71 3.37
CA LEU A 126 12.84 1.12 4.73
C LEU A 126 11.86 0.50 5.73
N ALA A 127 12.32 0.28 6.96
CA ALA A 127 11.46 -0.17 8.04
C ALA A 127 10.37 0.88 8.32
N ASN A 128 9.19 0.44 8.76
CA ASN A 128 8.08 1.36 9.08
C ASN A 128 8.49 2.37 10.17
N LEU A 129 9.32 1.96 11.13
CA LEU A 129 9.88 2.85 12.14
C LEU A 129 10.69 3.99 11.53
N GLN A 130 11.53 3.69 10.53
CA GLN A 130 12.35 4.68 9.85
C GLN A 130 11.46 5.62 9.03
N LYS A 131 10.51 5.07 8.27
CA LYS A 131 9.52 5.86 7.51
C LYS A 131 8.70 6.78 8.42
N PHE A 132 8.38 6.33 9.64
CA PHE A 132 7.65 7.14 10.60
C PHE A 132 8.50 8.31 11.13
N ASN A 133 9.77 8.07 11.43
CA ASN A 133 10.68 9.16 11.79
C ASN A 133 10.81 10.20 10.66
N TYR A 134 10.91 9.74 9.41
CA TYR A 134 10.92 10.64 8.26
C TYR A 134 9.61 11.41 8.11
N LEU A 135 8.46 10.75 8.32
CA LEU A 135 7.15 11.40 8.30
C LEU A 135 7.08 12.53 9.34
N ILE A 136 7.43 12.27 10.60
CA ILE A 136 7.37 13.30 11.67
C ILE A 136 8.29 14.49 11.36
N ASN A 137 9.45 14.25 10.73
CA ASN A 137 10.39 15.29 10.33
C ASN A 137 9.93 16.06 9.08
N ALA A 138 9.16 15.42 8.20
CA ALA A 138 8.55 16.04 7.03
C ALA A 138 7.39 16.98 7.45
N LEU A 139 6.68 16.63 8.52
CA LEU A 139 5.56 17.42 9.01
C LEU A 139 6.00 18.64 9.85
N ARG A 140 5.21 19.71 9.78
CA ARG A 140 5.34 20.95 10.55
C ARG A 140 3.97 21.41 11.06
N GLY A 141 3.97 22.33 12.03
CA GLY A 141 2.73 22.95 12.53
C GLY A 141 1.70 21.92 13.01
N GLU A 142 0.43 22.17 12.69
CA GLU A 142 -0.70 21.33 13.11
C GLU A 142 -0.57 19.87 12.66
N ALA A 143 -0.08 19.64 11.43
CA ALA A 143 0.06 18.29 10.89
C ALA A 143 1.04 17.44 11.72
N ARG A 144 2.14 18.06 12.20
CA ARG A 144 3.10 17.37 13.07
C ARG A 144 2.50 17.08 14.44
N GLU A 145 1.80 18.03 15.02
CA GLU A 145 1.20 17.89 16.35
C GLU A 145 0.07 16.85 16.37
N ALA A 146 -0.65 16.67 15.25
CA ALA A 146 -1.63 15.60 15.11
C ALA A 146 -0.96 14.22 15.11
N VAL A 147 0.11 14.07 14.34
CA VAL A 147 0.81 12.78 14.16
C VAL A 147 1.68 12.40 15.36
N LYS A 148 2.26 13.38 16.06
CA LYS A 148 3.08 13.16 17.28
C LYS A 148 2.34 12.50 18.44
N ARG A 149 1.00 12.46 18.41
CA ARG A 149 0.17 11.80 19.43
C ARG A 149 0.33 10.29 19.44
N TYR A 150 0.81 9.72 18.33
CA TYR A 150 1.16 8.31 18.24
C TYR A 150 2.58 8.07 18.73
N ALA A 151 2.78 6.97 19.47
CA ALA A 151 4.12 6.50 19.78
C ALA A 151 4.84 6.08 18.49
N ILE A 152 6.13 6.42 18.37
CA ILE A 152 6.94 6.12 17.18
C ILE A 152 7.26 4.62 17.18
N THR A 153 6.37 3.82 16.60
CA THR A 153 6.49 2.36 16.46
C THR A 153 6.10 1.90 15.05
N GLU A 154 6.45 0.67 14.67
CA GLU A 154 6.16 0.16 13.32
C GLU A 154 4.67 -0.01 13.05
N GLU A 155 3.91 -0.36 14.08
CA GLU A 155 2.47 -0.61 14.03
C GLU A 155 1.69 0.70 13.87
N ASN A 156 2.22 1.79 14.42
CA ASN A 156 1.57 3.10 14.43
C ASN A 156 1.79 3.90 13.14
N TYR A 157 2.82 3.59 12.36
CA TYR A 157 3.07 4.24 11.08
C TYR A 157 1.85 4.26 10.12
N PRO A 158 1.20 3.13 9.81
CA PRO A 158 0.01 3.14 8.95
C PRO A 158 -1.18 3.88 9.58
N LEU A 159 -1.29 3.91 10.92
CA LEU A 159 -2.35 4.65 11.61
C LEU A 159 -2.12 6.16 11.50
N ALA A 160 -0.88 6.61 11.70
CA ALA A 160 -0.47 8.00 11.53
C ALA A 160 -0.73 8.51 10.10
N LEU A 161 -0.44 7.70 9.08
CA LEU A 161 -0.75 8.03 7.68
C LEU A 161 -2.25 8.18 7.43
N ARG A 162 -3.07 7.27 7.96
CA ARG A 162 -4.54 7.36 7.83
C ARG A 162 -5.07 8.63 8.51
N LEU A 163 -4.55 8.98 9.68
CA LEU A 163 -4.94 10.23 10.35
C LEU A 163 -4.60 11.44 9.47
N LEU A 164 -3.37 11.49 8.96
CA LEU A 164 -2.91 12.59 8.11
C LEU A 164 -3.76 12.74 6.84
N TRP A 165 -4.07 11.62 6.18
CA TRP A 165 -4.95 11.58 5.02
C TRP A 165 -6.38 12.01 5.35
N SER A 166 -6.96 11.51 6.44
CA SER A 166 -8.32 11.85 6.88
C SER A 166 -8.49 13.35 7.21
N LYS A 167 -7.43 13.99 7.71
CA LYS A 167 -7.39 15.41 8.05
C LYS A 167 -7.13 16.32 6.85
N HIS A 168 -6.24 15.93 5.94
CA HIS A 168 -5.72 16.84 4.90
C HIS A 168 -5.90 16.35 3.46
N GLY A 169 -6.12 15.05 3.23
CA GLY A 169 -6.24 14.43 1.90
C GLY A 169 -7.66 14.03 1.49
N ASP A 170 -8.60 13.90 2.43
CA ASP A 170 -9.99 13.55 2.12
C ASP A 170 -10.76 14.75 1.54
N ARG A 171 -10.57 15.00 0.23
CA ARG A 171 -11.34 16.01 -0.52
C ARG A 171 -12.84 15.73 -0.50
N SER A 172 -13.26 14.47 -0.39
CA SER A 172 -14.68 14.09 -0.34
C SER A 172 -15.35 14.59 0.95
N ARG A 173 -14.62 14.67 2.06
CA ARG A 173 -15.09 15.36 3.27
C ARG A 173 -15.28 16.86 3.05
N LEU A 174 -14.36 17.51 2.35
CA LEU A 174 -14.46 18.95 2.08
C LEU A 174 -15.65 19.26 1.16
N VAL A 175 -15.85 18.48 0.10
CA VAL A 175 -17.01 18.61 -0.79
C VAL A 175 -18.32 18.40 -0.04
N ARG A 176 -18.44 17.34 0.77
CA ARG A 176 -19.63 17.09 1.60
C ARG A 176 -19.90 18.22 2.60
N HIS A 177 -18.85 18.76 3.22
CA HIS A 177 -18.98 19.88 4.14
C HIS A 177 -19.47 21.15 3.43
N LEU A 178 -18.97 21.45 2.23
CA LEU A 178 -19.44 22.57 1.42
C LEU A 178 -20.88 22.38 0.94
N GLN A 179 -21.25 21.17 0.49
CA GLN A 179 -22.61 20.83 0.10
C GLN A 179 -23.60 21.04 1.26
N SER A 180 -23.29 20.52 2.45
CA SER A 180 -24.11 20.71 3.65
C SER A 180 -24.26 22.18 4.05
N ARG A 181 -23.21 23.00 3.86
CA ARG A 181 -23.28 24.45 4.09
C ARG A 181 -24.18 25.17 3.08
N LEU A 182 -24.17 24.75 1.81
CA LEU A 182 -25.05 25.31 0.79
C LEU A 182 -26.52 24.95 1.05
N GLU A 183 -26.79 23.70 1.43
CA GLU A 183 -28.14 23.23 1.79
C GLU A 183 -28.71 23.97 3.01
N THR A 184 -27.89 24.15 4.06
CA THR A 184 -28.31 24.87 5.27
C THR A 184 -28.46 26.38 5.06
N ALA A 185 -27.67 26.98 4.16
CA ALA A 185 -27.84 28.39 3.77
C ALA A 185 -29.09 28.58 2.91
N SER A 186 -29.37 27.65 1.99
CA SER A 186 -30.57 27.68 1.14
C SER A 186 -31.85 27.51 1.96
N ALA A 187 -31.86 26.63 2.97
CA ALA A 187 -33.03 26.37 3.81
C ALA A 187 -33.42 27.56 4.71
N LYS A 188 -32.48 28.44 5.06
CA LYS A 188 -32.74 29.65 5.88
C LYS A 188 -33.28 30.83 5.07
N GLY A 189 -32.99 30.89 3.77
CA GLY A 189 -33.46 31.96 2.87
C GLY A 189 -34.95 31.87 2.51
N SER A 190 -35.57 30.69 2.63
CA SER A 190 -36.99 30.47 2.34
C SER A 190 -37.93 30.69 3.54
N VAL A 191 -37.40 30.73 4.78
CA VAL A 191 -38.20 30.80 6.01
C VAL A 191 -38.49 32.25 6.46
N THR A 192 -37.83 33.25 5.89
CA THR A 192 -37.96 34.67 6.30
C THR A 192 -38.82 35.55 5.40
N ARG A 193 -39.57 34.95 4.46
CA ARG A 193 -40.50 35.68 3.59
C ARG A 193 -41.93 35.17 3.80
N ASN A 194 -42.55 35.56 4.90
CA ASN A 194 -44.01 35.52 5.09
C ASN A 194 -44.44 36.69 5.97
#